data_AF-A0A061RQM2-F1
#
_entry.id   AF-A0A061RQM2-F1
#
_cell.length_a   1.000
_cell.length_b   1.000
_cell.length_c   1.000
_cell.angle_alpha   90.00
_cell.angle_beta   90.00
_cell.angle_gamma   90.00
#
_symmetry.space_group_name_H-M   'P 1'
#
loop_
_entity.id
_entity.type
_entity.pdbx_description
1 polymer ?
#
loop_
_entity_poly.entity_id
_entity_poly.type
_entity_poly.pdbx_seq_one_letter_code
_entity_poly.pdbx_strand_id
1 'polypeptide(L)' 'DTPDEIVPRSAEEEYLPAALDYATDEFMFCTTLQNDKFRLLTVEHLLSALEGCSVDNARIEVEGGEEMPLIDG' A
#
# COMPACT_ATOMS: atom_id res chain seq x y z
N ASP A 1 16.67 -12.43 1.17
CA ASP A 1 16.88 -10.99 1.00
C ASP A 1 16.46 -10.24 2.23
N THR A 2 17.29 -9.31 2.69
CA THR A 2 16.79 -8.21 3.51
C THR A 2 15.90 -7.34 2.62
N PRO A 3 14.68 -6.98 3.02
CA PRO A 3 13.89 -6.02 2.26
C PRO A 3 14.72 -4.75 2.09
N ASP A 4 14.69 -4.18 0.89
CA ASP A 4 15.35 -2.91 0.60
C ASP A 4 14.90 -1.87 1.63
N GLU A 5 15.86 -1.12 2.18
CA GLU A 5 15.57 -0.10 3.19
C GLU A 5 14.63 0.96 2.59
N ILE A 6 13.48 1.19 3.23
CA ILE A 6 12.54 2.21 2.79
C ILE A 6 13.16 3.58 3.11
N VAL A 7 13.54 4.33 2.08
CA VAL A 7 14.11 5.67 2.22
C VAL A 7 13.03 6.73 1.98
N PRO A 8 12.52 7.42 3.02
CA PRO A 8 11.55 8.50 2.84
C PRO A 8 12.18 9.73 2.15
N ARG A 9 11.36 10.50 1.42
CA ARG A 9 11.75 11.72 0.69
C ARG A 9 12.06 12.89 1.64
N SER A 10 11.38 12.96 2.79
CA SER A 10 11.65 13.92 3.85
C SER A 10 11.34 13.30 5.22
N ALA A 11 11.73 13.98 6.29
CA ALA A 11 11.41 13.56 7.65
C ALA A 11 9.90 13.62 7.97
N GLU A 12 9.12 14.39 7.19
CA GLU A 12 7.67 14.50 7.34
C GLU A 12 6.89 13.55 6.42
N GLU A 13 7.56 12.80 5.55
CA GLU A 13 6.86 11.87 4.66
C GLU A 13 6.35 10.66 5.45
N GLU A 14 5.03 10.53 5.46
CA GLU A 14 4.37 9.35 6.01
C GLU A 14 4.29 8.24 4.97
N TYR A 15 4.63 7.02 5.37
CA TYR A 15 4.62 5.86 4.49
C TYR A 15 4.02 4.63 5.18
N LEU A 16 3.50 3.73 4.36
CA LEU A 16 2.87 2.49 4.77
C LEU A 16 3.40 1.37 3.87
N PRO A 17 4.22 0.44 4.40
CA PRO A 17 4.72 -0.67 3.62
C PRO A 17 3.59 -1.61 3.20
N ALA A 18 3.66 -2.11 1.96
CA ALA A 18 2.78 -3.17 1.47
C ALA A 18 3.22 -4.54 2.00
N ALA A 19 3.05 -4.76 3.30
CA ALA A 19 3.46 -5.98 4.00
C ALA A 19 2.40 -6.48 4.97
N LEU A 20 2.43 -7.77 5.28
CA LEU A 20 1.44 -8.44 6.14
C LEU A 20 1.36 -7.84 7.55
N ASP A 21 2.47 -7.32 8.09
CA ASP A 21 2.49 -6.67 9.40
C ASP A 21 1.57 -5.43 9.48
N TYR A 22 1.21 -4.86 8.32
CA TYR A 22 0.31 -3.72 8.19
C TYR A 22 -1.08 -4.13 7.69
N ALA A 23 -1.33 -5.40 7.37
CA ALA A 23 -2.63 -5.86 6.91
C ALA A 23 -3.60 -5.99 8.09
N THR A 24 -4.85 -5.60 7.89
CA THR A 24 -5.93 -5.69 8.88
C THR A 24 -7.15 -6.43 8.32
N ASP A 25 -7.84 -7.15 9.18
CA ASP A 25 -9.09 -7.88 8.89
C ASP A 25 -10.36 -7.12 9.32
N GLU A 26 -10.21 -5.85 9.74
CA GLU A 26 -11.33 -4.98 10.12
C GLU A 26 -12.36 -4.78 8.98
N PHE A 27 -11.95 -4.93 7.73
CA PHE A 27 -12.79 -4.77 6.54
C PHE A 27 -12.93 -6.10 5.78
N MET A 28 -14.16 -6.59 5.60
CA MET A 28 -14.40 -7.93 5.04
C MET A 28 -14.38 -8.01 3.51
N PHE A 29 -14.43 -6.87 2.80
CA PHE A 29 -14.65 -6.83 1.35
C PHE A 29 -13.45 -6.35 0.54
N CYS A 30 -12.36 -5.99 1.21
CA CYS A 30 -11.12 -5.58 0.55
C CYS A 30 -9.90 -5.87 1.43
N THR A 31 -8.71 -5.85 0.82
CA THR A 31 -7.46 -5.85 1.57
C THR A 31 -7.18 -4.42 2.03
N THR A 32 -7.01 -4.25 3.33
CA THR A 32 -6.68 -2.95 3.93
C THR A 32 -5.31 -3.01 4.56
N LEU A 33 -4.49 -2.00 4.27
CA LEU A 33 -3.25 -1.73 4.98
C LEU A 33 -3.47 -0.58 5.96
N GLN A 34 -2.91 -0.66 7.16
CA GLN A 34 -3.04 0.35 8.19
C GLN A 34 -1.80 0.44 9.07
N ASN A 35 -1.45 1.67 9.49
CA ASN A 35 -0.52 1.93 10.57
C ASN A 35 -1.14 2.94 11.55
N ASP A 36 -0.34 3.44 12.51
CA ASP A 36 -0.79 4.41 13.52
C ASP A 36 -1.24 5.76 12.95
N LYS A 37 -0.92 6.05 11.68
CA LYS A 37 -1.06 7.38 11.07
C LYS A 37 -2.14 7.43 10.01
N PHE A 38 -2.24 6.40 9.17
CA PHE A 38 -3.24 6.31 8.12
C PHE A 38 -3.52 4.86 7.73
N ARG A 39 -4.60 4.70 6.96
CA ARG A 39 -4.99 3.44 6.33
C ARG A 39 -5.26 3.63 4.85
N LEU A 40 -5.20 2.53 4.12
CA LEU A 40 -5.45 2.48 2.71
C LEU A 40 -6.25 1.21 2.38
N LEU A 41 -7.45 1.41 1.83
CA LEU A 41 -8.38 0.35 1.45
C LEU A 41 -8.17 -0.04 -0.03
N THR A 42 -8.59 -1.27 -0.36
CA THR A 42 -8.72 -1.75 -1.75
C THR A 42 -7.37 -1.85 -2.47
N VAL A 43 -6.32 -2.27 -1.76
CA VAL A 43 -4.96 -2.35 -2.32
C VAL A 43 -4.72 -3.55 -3.24
N GLU A 44 -5.59 -4.56 -3.19
CA GLU A 44 -5.40 -5.87 -3.80
C GLU A 44 -5.20 -5.85 -5.32
N HIS A 45 -5.92 -4.99 -6.05
CA HIS A 45 -5.81 -4.94 -7.52
C HIS A 45 -4.50 -4.31 -7.96
N LEU A 46 -4.08 -3.22 -7.30
CA LEU A 46 -2.79 -2.59 -7.56
C LEU A 46 -1.63 -3.54 -7.24
N LEU A 47 -1.65 -4.20 -6.08
CA LEU A 47 -0.61 -5.15 -5.69
C LEU A 47 -0.56 -6.36 -6.64
N SER A 48 -1.71 -6.86 -7.08
CA SER A 48 -1.78 -7.93 -8.09
C SER A 48 -1.18 -7.51 -9.43
N ALA A 49 -1.41 -6.27 -9.86
CA ALA A 49 -0.83 -5.75 -11.10
C ALA A 49 0.70 -5.57 -11.00
N LEU A 50 1.20 -5.08 -9.86
CA LEU A 50 2.65 -4.95 -9.63
C LEU A 50 3.35 -6.31 -9.64
N GLU A 51 2.76 -7.33 -9.00
CA GLU A 51 3.27 -8.70 -9.09
C GLU A 51 3.29 -9.16 -10.55
N GLY A 52 2.17 -9.05 -11.26
CA GLY A 52 2.05 -9.55 -12.63
C GLY A 52 2.99 -8.85 -13.62
N CYS A 53 3.45 -7.65 -13.30
CA CYS A 53 4.47 -6.91 -14.04
C CYS A 53 5.91 -7.11 -13.52
N SER A 54 6.11 -7.95 -12.51
CA SER A 54 7.41 -8.19 -11.86
C SER A 54 8.05 -6.91 -11.33
N VAL A 55 7.24 -6.06 -10.69
CA VAL A 55 7.71 -4.84 -10.02
C VAL A 55 7.97 -5.14 -8.55
N ASP A 56 9.24 -5.32 -8.19
CA ASP A 56 9.64 -5.59 -6.80
C ASP A 56 9.64 -4.33 -5.92
N ASN A 57 10.05 -3.20 -6.51
CA ASN A 57 10.28 -1.95 -5.81
C ASN A 57 9.48 -0.82 -6.45
N ALA A 58 8.49 -0.29 -5.73
CA ALA A 58 7.68 0.83 -6.17
C ALA A 58 7.38 1.78 -5.00
N ARG A 59 7.29 3.08 -5.32
CA ARG A 59 6.69 4.08 -4.45
C ARG A 59 5.36 4.50 -5.05
N ILE A 60 4.29 4.39 -4.26
CA ILE A 60 2.94 4.75 -4.67
C ILE A 60 2.53 5.95 -3.83
N GLU A 61 2.34 7.10 -4.48
CA GLU A 61 1.73 8.28 -3.87
C GLU A 61 0.23 8.26 -4.09
N VAL A 62 -0.51 8.48 -3.01
CA VAL A 62 -1.97 8.49 -3.00
C VAL A 62 -2.42 9.86 -2.51
N GLU A 63 -3.24 10.53 -3.32
CA GLU A 63 -3.84 11.81 -2.98
C GLU A 63 -5.36 11.69 -3.05
N GLY A 64 -6.07 12.43 -2.19
CA GLY A 64 -7.51 12.60 -2.29
C GLY A 64 -8.38 11.58 -1.56
N GLY A 65 -7.82 10.67 -0.75
CA GLY A 65 -8.61 9.75 0.09
C GLY A 65 -7.81 8.64 0.76
N GLU A 66 -8.53 7.73 1.43
CA GLU A 66 -8.00 6.53 2.12
C GLU A 66 -8.24 5.24 1.30
N GLU A 67 -8.58 5.34 0.03
CA GLU A 67 -8.97 4.20 -0.81
C GLU A 67 -8.30 4.29 -2.19
N MET A 68 -7.81 3.16 -2.68
CA MET A 68 -7.28 3.07 -4.04
C MET A 68 -8.41 3.21 -5.08
N PRO A 69 -8.15 3.89 -6.21
CA PRO A 69 -9.14 4.01 -7.27
C PRO A 69 -9.46 2.64 -7.87
N LEU A 70 -10.75 2.29 -7.92
CA LEU A 70 -11.25 1.05 -8.53
C LEU A 70 -11.00 0.96 -10.04
N ILE A 71 -10.82 2.09 -10.73
CA ILE A 71 -10.67 2.20 -12.20
C ILE A 71 -11.73 1.38 -12.94
N ASP A 72 -11.40 0.21 -13.51
CA ASP A 72 -12.31 -0.68 -14.24
C ASP A 72 -12.58 -2.02 -13.53
N GLY A 73 -12.14 -2.17 -12.28
CA GLY A 73 -12.37 -3.32 -11.42
C GLY A 73 -11.55 -3.21 -10.16
#